data_AF-A0A3N2HLY2-F1
#
_entry.id   AF-A0A3N2HLY2-F1
#
_cell.length_a   1.000
_cell.length_b   1.000
_cell.length_c   1.000
_cell.angle_alpha   90.00
_cell.angle_beta   90.00
_cell.angle_gamma   90.00
#
_symmetry.space_group_name_H-M   'P 1'
#
loop_
_entity.id
_entity.type
_entity.pdbx_description
1 polymer ?
#
loop_
_entity_poly.entity_id
_entity_poly.type
_entity_poly.pdbx_seq_one_letter_code
_entity_poly.pdbx_strand_id
1 'polypeptide(L)'
;MRPHVEWSRSVLPAPTKDGSRPLDPGRGRHGRARRARTLTAIAAATTVALGVVAKLVVPGLAGDLLGSALYTVLLALLLAFVAPRLPVLVTAGTAAVASLGVELLQLTGLPAAAAATFPPAAWVLGTTFAATDLLGYLAGGVTGLVLLRALRRAS
;
A
#
# COMPACT_ATOMS: atom_id res chain seq x y z
N MET A 1 8.79 58.47 -66.55
CA MET A 1 9.26 58.28 -65.15
C MET A 1 8.04 58.05 -64.28
N ARG A 2 7.81 56.83 -63.79
CA ARG A 2 6.78 56.50 -62.79
C ARG A 2 7.51 56.00 -61.53
N PRO A 3 7.13 56.45 -60.32
CA PRO A 3 7.76 55.95 -59.10
C PRO A 3 7.27 54.52 -58.80
N HIS A 4 8.20 53.64 -58.45
CA HIS A 4 7.91 52.31 -57.92
C HIS A 4 7.51 52.49 -56.45
N VAL A 5 6.22 52.33 -56.14
CA VAL A 5 5.72 52.32 -54.76
C VAL A 5 5.74 50.87 -54.28
N GLU A 6 6.80 50.52 -53.55
CA GLU A 6 6.96 49.21 -52.93
C GLU A 6 6.13 49.17 -51.64
N TRP A 7 4.93 48.58 -51.75
CA TRP A 7 4.09 48.25 -50.60
C TRP A 7 4.77 47.15 -49.78
N SER A 8 5.65 47.55 -48.86
CA SER A 8 6.15 46.68 -47.79
C SER A 8 4.96 46.29 -46.90
N ARG A 9 4.31 45.18 -47.23
CA ARG A 9 3.44 44.47 -46.29
C ARG A 9 4.32 44.00 -45.15
N SER A 10 4.35 44.76 -44.06
CA SER A 10 4.75 44.27 -42.76
C SER A 10 3.76 43.17 -42.35
N VAL A 11 4.02 41.96 -42.82
CA VAL A 11 3.35 40.75 -42.36
C VAL A 11 3.75 40.60 -40.90
N LEU A 12 2.86 40.97 -39.98
CA LEU A 12 2.99 40.59 -38.58
C LEU A 12 3.20 39.07 -38.54
N PRO A 13 4.24 38.56 -37.85
CA PRO A 13 4.41 37.13 -37.71
C PRO A 13 3.11 36.57 -37.13
N ALA A 14 2.55 35.56 -37.79
CA ALA A 14 1.38 34.85 -37.29
C ALA A 14 1.64 34.48 -35.84
N PRO A 15 0.65 34.63 -34.93
CA PRO A 15 0.82 34.16 -33.56
C PRO A 15 1.20 32.69 -33.65
N THR A 16 2.47 32.39 -33.34
CA THR A 16 2.90 31.01 -33.21
C THR A 16 1.99 30.44 -32.15
N LYS A 17 1.17 29.46 -32.53
CA LYS A 17 0.39 28.66 -31.59
C LYS A 17 1.36 27.86 -30.74
N ASP A 18 2.11 28.54 -29.88
CA ASP A 18 2.80 27.92 -28.78
C ASP A 18 1.77 27.74 -27.66
N GLY A 19 1.64 26.50 -27.18
CA GLY A 19 0.88 26.22 -25.96
C GLY A 19 -0.12 25.07 -26.02
N SER A 20 -0.55 24.59 -27.19
CA SER A 20 -1.38 23.38 -27.27
C SER A 20 -0.53 22.14 -27.55
N ARG A 21 0.53 21.91 -26.75
CA ARG A 21 1.04 20.55 -26.63
C ARG A 21 -0.12 19.72 -26.06
N PRO A 22 -0.58 18.65 -26.73
CA PRO A 22 -1.57 17.76 -26.15
C PRO A 22 -1.06 17.35 -24.77
N LEU A 23 -1.82 17.65 -23.72
CA LEU A 23 -1.51 17.18 -22.37
C LEU A 23 -1.49 15.66 -22.46
N ASP A 24 -0.29 15.07 -22.54
CA ASP A 24 -0.12 13.63 -22.68
C ASP A 24 -0.82 12.97 -21.49
N PRO A 25 -1.99 12.32 -21.70
CA PRO A 25 -2.79 11.77 -20.62
C PRO A 25 -2.04 10.64 -19.91
N GLY A 26 -0.97 10.11 -20.52
CA GLY A 26 -0.04 9.17 -19.92
C GLY A 26 0.74 9.74 -18.75
N ARG A 27 1.31 10.96 -18.86
CA ARG A 27 2.18 11.52 -17.80
C ARG A 27 1.48 11.63 -16.44
N GLY A 28 0.22 12.06 -16.41
CA GLY A 28 -0.57 12.18 -15.18
C GLY A 28 -1.01 10.84 -14.56
N ARG A 29 -1.16 9.77 -15.36
CA ARG A 29 -1.46 8.42 -14.85
C ARG A 29 -0.23 7.77 -14.23
N HIS A 30 0.94 7.89 -14.86
CA HIS A 30 2.19 7.35 -14.33
C HIS A 30 2.58 8.02 -13.00
N GLY A 31 2.37 9.34 -12.86
CA GLY A 31 2.61 10.08 -11.61
C GLY A 31 1.74 9.60 -10.44
N ARG A 32 0.43 9.48 -10.65
CA ARG A 32 -0.51 8.97 -9.62
C ARG A 32 -0.22 7.54 -9.21
N ALA A 33 0.09 6.65 -10.15
CA ALA A 33 0.45 5.26 -9.85
C ALA A 33 1.75 5.17 -9.01
N ARG A 34 2.77 5.97 -9.36
CA ARG A 34 4.03 6.03 -8.59
C ARG A 34 3.81 6.59 -7.18
N ARG A 35 2.97 7.63 -7.06
CA ARG A 35 2.62 8.23 -5.77
C ARG A 35 1.87 7.25 -4.87
N ALA A 36 0.87 6.56 -5.40
CA ALA A 36 0.14 5.51 -4.67
C ALA A 36 1.08 4.43 -4.14
N ARG A 37 1.99 3.91 -5.00
CA ARG A 37 2.99 2.91 -4.58
C ARG A 37 3.92 3.42 -3.48
N THR A 38 4.37 4.67 -3.60
CA THR A 38 5.26 5.29 -2.60
C THR A 38 4.56 5.45 -1.26
N LEU A 39 3.31 5.94 -1.26
CA LEU A 39 2.52 6.09 -0.04
C LEU A 39 2.21 4.73 0.61
N THR A 40 1.88 3.70 -0.18
CA THR A 40 1.69 2.33 0.34
C THR A 40 2.97 1.77 0.94
N ALA A 41 4.13 1.98 0.30
CA ALA A 41 5.42 1.52 0.83
C ALA A 41 5.78 2.21 2.14
N ILE A 42 5.58 3.53 2.23
CA ILE A 42 5.79 4.29 3.47
C ILE A 42 4.87 3.77 4.57
N ALA A 43 3.57 3.60 4.26
CA ALA A 43 2.62 3.06 5.22
C ALA A 43 3.04 1.68 5.74
N ALA A 44 3.51 0.79 4.86
CA ALA A 44 3.98 -0.54 5.24
C ALA A 44 5.20 -0.46 6.18
N ALA A 45 6.19 0.38 5.85
CA ALA A 45 7.36 0.59 6.71
C ALA A 45 6.97 1.16 8.09
N THR A 46 6.05 2.12 8.13
CA THR A 46 5.52 2.66 9.38
C THR A 46 4.79 1.59 10.19
N THR A 47 3.98 0.74 9.55
CA THR A 47 3.29 -0.37 10.23
C THR A 47 4.29 -1.36 10.84
N VAL A 48 5.38 -1.70 10.14
CA VAL A 48 6.45 -2.53 10.70
C VAL A 48 7.07 -1.89 11.94
N ALA A 49 7.44 -0.60 11.85
CA ALA A 49 8.02 0.11 12.99
C ALA A 49 7.08 0.13 14.19
N LEU A 50 5.80 0.42 13.97
CA LEU A 50 4.77 0.38 15.00
C LEU A 50 4.60 -1.02 15.60
N GLY A 51 4.62 -2.07 14.78
CA GLY A 51 4.51 -3.46 15.24
C GLY A 51 5.69 -3.87 16.12
N VAL A 52 6.92 -3.53 15.71
CA VAL A 52 8.12 -3.77 16.51
C VAL A 52 8.05 -3.02 17.83
N VAL A 53 7.71 -1.73 17.81
CA VAL A 53 7.57 -0.94 19.05
C VAL A 53 6.50 -1.54 19.95
N ALA A 54 5.31 -1.85 19.41
CA ALA A 54 4.20 -2.44 20.17
C ALA A 54 4.62 -3.75 20.86
N LYS A 55 5.33 -4.63 20.15
CA LYS A 55 5.86 -5.89 20.69
C LYS A 55 6.79 -5.68 21.88
N LEU A 56 7.52 -4.57 21.92
CA LEU A 56 8.50 -4.26 22.95
C LEU A 56 7.91 -3.53 24.15
N VAL A 57 6.85 -2.74 23.97
CA VAL A 57 6.36 -1.80 25.00
C VAL A 57 4.96 -2.06 25.51
N VAL A 58 4.14 -2.84 24.77
CA VAL A 58 2.74 -3.12 25.15
C VAL A 58 2.64 -4.57 25.63
N PRO A 59 2.52 -4.83 26.94
CA PRO A 59 2.45 -6.18 27.47
C PRO A 59 1.04 -6.78 27.41
N GLY A 60 1.00 -8.11 27.46
CA GLY A 60 -0.23 -8.89 27.60
C GLY A 60 -1.19 -8.78 26.43
N LEU A 61 -2.46 -9.06 26.70
CA LEU A 61 -3.51 -9.18 25.68
C LEU A 61 -3.61 -7.95 24.76
N ALA A 62 -3.40 -6.74 25.29
CA ALA A 62 -3.45 -5.53 24.48
C ALA A 62 -2.33 -5.50 23.42
N GLY A 63 -1.12 -5.96 23.79
CA GLY A 63 0.02 -6.08 22.88
C GLY A 63 -0.20 -7.15 21.83
N ASP A 64 -0.75 -8.30 22.23
CA ASP A 64 -1.07 -9.40 21.32
C ASP A 64 -2.12 -8.99 20.28
N LEU A 65 -3.24 -8.40 20.73
CA LEU A 65 -4.28 -7.89 19.83
C LEU A 65 -3.76 -6.80 18.88
N LEU A 66 -2.95 -5.87 19.39
CA LEU A 66 -2.35 -4.81 18.59
C LEU A 66 -1.37 -5.36 17.56
N GLY A 67 -0.52 -6.32 17.96
CA GLY A 67 0.41 -7.01 17.07
C GLY A 67 -0.32 -7.74 15.95
N SER A 68 -1.35 -8.51 16.29
CA SER A 68 -2.19 -9.25 15.33
C SER A 68 -2.91 -8.31 14.37
N ALA A 69 -3.43 -7.18 14.85
CA ALA A 69 -4.03 -6.17 13.98
C ALA A 69 -3.01 -5.52 13.03
N LEU A 70 -1.85 -5.11 13.54
CA LEU A 70 -0.78 -4.49 12.73
C LEU A 70 -0.20 -5.47 11.71
N TYR A 71 -0.09 -6.75 12.05
CA TYR A 71 0.32 -7.81 11.13
C TYR A 71 -0.64 -7.93 9.94
N THR A 72 -1.96 -7.98 10.18
CA THR A 72 -2.95 -8.04 9.09
C THR A 72 -2.96 -6.76 8.25
N VAL A 73 -2.79 -5.58 8.87
CA VAL A 73 -2.66 -4.31 8.14
C VAL A 73 -1.42 -4.34 7.22
N LEU A 74 -0.28 -4.81 7.72
CA LEU A 74 0.94 -4.96 6.94
C LEU A 74 0.70 -5.90 5.74
N LEU A 75 0.07 -7.05 5.97
CA LEU A 75 -0.23 -8.00 4.90
C LEU A 75 -1.14 -7.39 3.82
N ALA A 76 -2.16 -6.61 4.22
CA ALA A 76 -3.02 -5.89 3.28
C ALA A 76 -2.24 -4.84 2.47
N LEU A 77 -1.31 -4.11 3.09
CA LEU A 77 -0.46 -3.12 2.42
C LEU A 77 0.50 -3.78 1.42
N LEU A 78 1.11 -4.91 1.78
CA LEU A 78 1.98 -5.68 0.90
C LEU A 78 1.20 -6.23 -0.31
N LEU A 79 0.00 -6.79 -0.08
CA LEU A 79 -0.87 -7.24 -1.18
C LEU A 79 -1.27 -6.08 -2.10
N ALA A 80 -1.61 -4.92 -1.55
CA ALA A 80 -1.91 -3.73 -2.35
C ALA A 80 -0.70 -3.23 -3.15
N PHE A 81 0.51 -3.36 -2.58
CA PHE A 81 1.75 -2.99 -3.25
C PHE A 81 2.07 -3.90 -4.44
N VAL A 82 1.95 -5.22 -4.24
CA VAL A 82 2.24 -6.24 -5.28
C VAL A 82 1.11 -6.30 -6.33
N ALA A 83 -0.14 -6.19 -5.91
CA ALA A 83 -1.32 -6.33 -6.76
C ALA A 83 -2.24 -5.08 -6.70
N PRO A 84 -1.78 -3.92 -7.22
CA PRO A 84 -2.48 -2.63 -7.07
C PRO A 84 -3.83 -2.56 -7.78
N ARG A 85 -4.11 -3.51 -8.68
CA ARG A 85 -5.38 -3.59 -9.42
C ARG A 85 -6.49 -4.29 -8.64
N LEU A 86 -6.18 -4.96 -7.54
CA LEU A 86 -7.20 -5.65 -6.74
C LEU A 86 -8.18 -4.64 -6.10
N PRO A 87 -9.47 -4.98 -5.97
CA PRO A 87 -10.40 -4.20 -5.17
C PRO A 87 -9.93 -4.12 -3.71
N VAL A 88 -10.04 -2.95 -3.07
CA VAL A 88 -9.57 -2.76 -1.69
C VAL A 88 -10.19 -3.77 -0.72
N LEU A 89 -11.47 -4.08 -0.91
CA LEU A 89 -12.18 -5.05 -0.08
C LEU A 89 -11.61 -6.46 -0.22
N VAL A 90 -11.29 -6.87 -1.45
CA VAL A 90 -10.65 -8.17 -1.71
C VAL A 90 -9.27 -8.20 -1.07
N THR A 91 -8.46 -7.15 -1.27
CA THR A 91 -7.11 -7.07 -0.67
C THR A 91 -7.13 -7.19 0.86
N ALA A 92 -7.98 -6.43 1.53
CA ALA A 92 -8.09 -6.47 2.99
C ALA A 92 -8.69 -7.78 3.50
N GLY A 93 -9.70 -8.31 2.81
CA GLY A 93 -10.31 -9.60 3.14
C GLY A 93 -9.33 -10.76 2.99
N THR A 94 -8.57 -10.81 1.89
CA THR A 94 -7.52 -11.81 1.68
C THR A 94 -6.45 -11.74 2.75
N ALA A 95 -6.03 -10.53 3.16
CA ALA A 95 -5.09 -10.38 4.26
C ALA A 95 -5.64 -10.97 5.56
N ALA A 96 -6.88 -10.64 5.94
CA ALA A 96 -7.50 -11.19 7.15
C ALA A 96 -7.62 -12.73 7.10
N VAL A 97 -8.10 -13.28 5.98
CA VAL A 97 -8.22 -14.74 5.79
C VAL A 97 -6.86 -15.42 5.84
N ALA A 98 -5.83 -14.84 5.23
CA ALA A 98 -4.47 -15.37 5.28
C ALA A 98 -3.90 -15.35 6.70
N SER A 99 -4.10 -14.28 7.47
CA SER A 99 -3.70 -14.23 8.88
C SER A 99 -4.40 -15.29 9.71
N LEU A 100 -5.73 -15.45 9.55
CA LEU A 100 -6.48 -16.54 10.18
C LEU A 100 -5.95 -17.92 9.78
N GLY A 101 -5.61 -18.11 8.50
CA GLY A 101 -5.05 -19.36 8.00
C GLY A 101 -3.68 -19.69 8.63
N VAL A 102 -2.81 -18.69 8.78
CA VAL A 102 -1.52 -18.84 9.48
C VAL A 102 -1.75 -19.23 10.94
N GLU A 103 -2.68 -18.57 11.61
CA GLU A 103 -3.03 -18.87 13.00
C GLU A 103 -3.53 -20.32 13.16
N LEU A 104 -4.46 -20.75 12.30
CA LEU A 104 -4.97 -22.11 12.31
C LEU A 104 -3.89 -23.14 11.96
N LEU A 105 -2.94 -22.79 11.09
CA LEU A 105 -1.80 -23.65 10.77
C LEU A 105 -0.94 -23.95 11.99
N GLN A 106 -0.90 -23.07 12.99
CA GLN A 106 -0.13 -23.31 14.21
C GLN A 106 -0.66 -24.48 15.03
N LEU A 107 -1.95 -24.86 14.86
CA LEU A 107 -2.50 -26.09 15.45
C LEU A 107 -1.83 -27.37 14.93
N THR A 108 -1.14 -27.29 13.79
CA THR A 108 -0.41 -28.44 13.20
C THR A 108 1.03 -28.57 13.71
N GLY A 109 1.57 -27.55 14.40
CA GLY A 109 2.98 -27.49 14.80
C GLY A 109 3.97 -27.18 13.66
N LEU A 110 3.52 -27.12 12.39
CA LEU A 110 4.38 -26.80 11.26
C LEU A 110 5.07 -25.43 11.38
N PRO A 111 4.40 -24.34 11.83
CA PRO A 111 5.06 -23.05 12.04
C PRO A 111 6.19 -23.11 13.07
N ALA A 112 5.98 -23.86 14.17
CA ALA A 112 6.99 -24.05 15.20
C ALA A 112 8.21 -24.84 14.67
N ALA A 113 7.98 -25.88 13.86
CA ALA A 113 9.06 -26.64 13.21
C ALA A 113 9.86 -25.78 12.21
N ALA A 114 9.16 -24.92 11.44
CA ALA A 114 9.79 -23.98 10.54
C ALA A 114 10.65 -22.96 11.30
N ALA A 115 10.14 -22.42 12.41
CA ALA A 115 10.88 -21.49 13.27
C ALA A 115 12.12 -22.13 13.94
N ALA A 116 12.05 -23.41 14.30
CA ALA A 116 13.20 -24.14 14.82
C ALA A 116 14.34 -24.28 13.79
N THR A 117 14.00 -24.37 12.51
CA THR A 117 14.98 -24.49 11.40
C THR A 117 15.44 -23.11 10.91
N PHE A 118 14.53 -22.13 10.89
CA PHE A 118 14.77 -20.77 10.45
C PHE A 118 14.10 -19.79 11.42
N PRO A 119 14.82 -19.31 12.45
CA PRO A 119 14.25 -18.48 13.53
C PRO A 119 13.44 -17.26 13.06
N PRO A 120 13.79 -16.57 11.96
CA PRO A 120 12.98 -15.46 11.47
C PRO A 120 11.55 -15.85 11.05
N ALA A 121 11.26 -17.13 10.77
CA ALA A 121 9.91 -17.59 10.44
C ALA A 121 8.90 -17.30 11.56
N ALA A 122 9.34 -17.26 12.82
CA ALA A 122 8.47 -16.93 13.96
C ALA A 122 7.84 -15.53 13.86
N TRP A 123 8.49 -14.58 13.18
CA TRP A 123 7.95 -13.22 12.98
C TRP A 123 6.83 -13.15 11.95
N VAL A 124 6.78 -14.13 11.05
CA VAL A 124 5.79 -14.17 9.96
C VAL A 124 4.69 -15.18 10.28
N LEU A 125 5.06 -16.38 10.72
CA LEU A 125 4.13 -17.49 10.91
C LEU A 125 3.60 -17.58 12.34
N GLY A 126 4.21 -16.90 13.30
CA GLY A 126 3.99 -17.16 14.72
C GLY A 126 4.43 -18.57 15.13
N THR A 127 4.19 -18.93 16.38
CA THR A 127 4.61 -20.23 16.94
C THR A 127 3.51 -20.94 17.71
N THR A 128 2.47 -20.25 18.16
CA THR A 128 1.49 -20.77 19.12
C THR A 128 0.13 -20.15 18.89
N PHE A 129 -0.87 -21.01 18.73
CA PHE A 129 -2.24 -20.58 18.48
C PHE A 129 -2.82 -19.82 19.69
N ALA A 130 -3.42 -18.66 19.43
CA ALA A 130 -4.18 -17.88 20.38
C ALA A 130 -5.53 -17.45 19.79
N ALA A 131 -6.63 -17.95 20.38
CA ALA A 131 -7.99 -17.64 19.90
C ALA A 131 -8.32 -16.14 19.92
N THR A 132 -7.69 -15.37 20.80
CA THR A 132 -7.84 -13.91 20.88
C THR A 132 -7.29 -13.19 19.66
N ASP A 133 -6.28 -13.74 18.99
CA ASP A 133 -5.64 -13.10 17.83
C ASP A 133 -6.60 -13.01 16.63
N LEU A 134 -7.61 -13.88 16.56
CA LEU A 134 -8.68 -13.78 15.57
C LEU A 134 -9.37 -12.42 15.61
N LEU A 135 -9.60 -11.86 16.80
CA LEU A 135 -10.18 -10.52 16.96
C LEU A 135 -9.23 -9.44 16.45
N GLY A 136 -7.94 -9.58 16.76
CA GLY A 136 -6.88 -8.70 16.25
C GLY A 136 -6.83 -8.72 14.72
N TYR A 137 -6.87 -9.89 14.10
CA TYR A 137 -6.86 -10.04 12.65
C TYR A 137 -8.10 -9.44 11.98
N LEU A 138 -9.29 -9.61 12.55
CA LEU A 138 -10.51 -8.97 12.06
C LEU A 138 -10.42 -7.44 12.15
N ALA A 139 -9.97 -6.91 13.31
CA ALA A 139 -9.75 -5.48 13.50
C ALA A 139 -8.72 -4.94 12.51
N GLY A 140 -7.61 -5.66 12.30
CA GLY A 140 -6.58 -5.34 11.31
C GLY A 140 -7.11 -5.35 9.87
N GLY A 141 -8.01 -6.26 9.53
CA GLY A 141 -8.70 -6.29 8.23
C GLY A 141 -9.53 -5.02 7.99
N VAL A 142 -10.31 -4.60 9.00
CA VAL A 142 -11.10 -3.36 8.94
C VAL A 142 -10.20 -2.12 8.85
N THR A 143 -9.17 -2.05 9.70
CA THR A 143 -8.20 -0.94 9.68
C THR A 143 -7.46 -0.86 8.35
N GLY A 144 -7.00 -2.00 7.83
CA GLY A 144 -6.32 -2.10 6.54
C GLY A 144 -7.22 -1.66 5.39
N LEU A 145 -8.50 -2.05 5.41
CA LEU A 145 -9.51 -1.61 4.45
C LEU A 145 -9.67 -0.07 4.48
N VAL A 146 -9.80 0.53 5.66
CA VAL A 146 -9.93 1.99 5.83
C VAL A 146 -8.66 2.70 5.35
N LEU A 147 -7.49 2.22 5.77
CA LEU A 147 -6.20 2.79 5.40
C LEU A 147 -5.99 2.76 3.89
N LEU A 148 -6.21 1.61 3.25
CA LEU A 148 -6.06 1.47 1.79
C LEU A 148 -7.02 2.38 1.02
N ARG A 149 -8.26 2.57 1.51
CA ARG A 149 -9.20 3.55 0.93
C ARG A 149 -8.68 4.97 1.09
N ALA A 150 -8.13 5.33 2.24
CA ALA A 150 -7.55 6.64 2.48
C ALA A 150 -6.35 6.90 1.56
N LEU A 151 -5.43 5.94 1.45
CA LEU A 151 -4.25 6.04 0.58
C LEU A 151 -4.65 6.22 -0.89
N ARG A 152 -5.67 5.50 -1.38
CA ARG A 152 -6.18 5.65 -2.76
C ARG A 152 -6.81 7.01 -3.02
N ARG A 153 -7.49 7.60 -2.02
CA ARG A 153 -8.05 8.97 -2.13
C ARG A 153 -6.95 10.02 -2.10
N ALA A 154 -5.90 9.76 -1.34
CA ALA A 154 -4.79 10.68 -1.16
C ALA A 154 -3.81 10.69 -2.32
N SER A 155 -3.89 9.76 -3.30
CA SER A 155 -2.92 9.52 -4.38
C SER A 155 -3.28 10.18 -5.72
#